data_AF-A0A821AJ05-F1
#
_entry.id   AF-A0A821AJ05-F1
#
_cell.length_a   1.000
_cell.length_b   1.000
_cell.length_c   1.000
_cell.angle_alpha   90.00
_cell.angle_beta   90.00
_cell.angle_gamma   90.00
#
_symmetry.space_group_name_H-M   'P 1'
#
loop_
_entity.id
_entity.type
_entity.pdbx_description
1 polymer ?
#
loop_
_entity_poly.entity_id
_entity_poly.type
_entity_poly.pdbx_seq_one_letter_code
_entity_poly.pdbx_strand_id
1 'polypeptide(L)'
;MTNNYFSYNGQFYHQVRGGAMGSPLTLTISNCYMYFFERQIVNQIRNSGGLYFRYIDDIFITINWPVRHLLKEVDRWNKFDENINLSANIGSIANFLDLSIENRDGQLFTTVYQKPSYEPYYLPFNSIHPLHM
;
A
#
# COMPACT_ATOMS: atom_id res chain seq x y z
N MET A 1 -11.23 -17.55 -10.66
CA MET A 1 -11.36 -18.62 -9.64
C MET A 1 -12.85 -18.83 -9.41
N THR A 2 -13.41 -19.97 -9.83
CA THR A 2 -14.86 -20.22 -9.81
C THR A 2 -15.34 -20.98 -8.57
N ASN A 3 -14.46 -21.74 -7.91
CA ASN A 3 -14.79 -22.57 -6.74
C ASN A 3 -14.06 -22.08 -5.48
N ASN A 4 -14.38 -20.86 -5.03
CA ASN A 4 -13.79 -20.29 -3.82
C ASN A 4 -14.87 -20.09 -2.76
N TYR A 5 -15.02 -21.08 -1.87
CA TYR A 5 -16.05 -21.10 -0.83
C TYR A 5 -15.38 -21.16 0.55
N PHE A 6 -15.91 -20.43 1.51
CA PHE A 6 -15.47 -20.48 2.90
C PHE A 6 -16.68 -20.43 3.84
N SER A 7 -16.50 -20.88 5.08
CA SER A 7 -17.52 -20.80 6.12
C SER A 7 -17.11 -19.85 7.23
N TYR A 8 -18.06 -19.06 7.72
CA TYR A 8 -17.88 -18.17 8.86
C TYR A 8 -19.18 -18.10 9.65
N ASN A 9 -19.10 -18.25 10.98
CA ASN A 9 -20.26 -18.31 11.89
C ASN A 9 -21.36 -19.29 11.43
N GLY A 10 -20.95 -20.46 10.92
CA GLY A 10 -21.87 -21.51 10.44
C GLY A 10 -22.57 -21.22 9.12
N GLN A 11 -22.27 -20.10 8.46
CA GLN A 11 -22.80 -19.76 7.14
C GLN A 11 -21.72 -19.95 6.06
N PHE A 12 -22.14 -20.38 4.87
CA PHE A 12 -21.26 -20.56 3.71
C PHE A 12 -21.32 -19.35 2.79
N TYR A 13 -20.14 -18.91 2.35
CA TYR A 13 -19.96 -17.76 1.49
C TYR A 13 -19.18 -18.19 0.24
N HIS A 14 -19.56 -17.63 -0.91
CA HIS A 14 -18.82 -17.78 -2.16
C HIS A 14 -18.10 -16.47 -2.46
N GLN A 15 -16.78 -16.54 -2.57
CA GLN A 15 -15.98 -15.40 -2.98
C GLN A 15 -16.10 -15.24 -4.51
N VAL A 16 -16.96 -14.31 -4.93
CA VAL A 16 -17.25 -14.05 -6.35
C VAL A 16 -16.06 -13.37 -7.05
N ARG A 17 -15.27 -12.56 -6.33
CA ARG A 17 -14.14 -11.80 -6.89
C ARG A 17 -12.96 -11.73 -5.90
N GLY A 18 -11.75 -11.72 -6.47
CA GLY A 18 -10.51 -11.80 -5.70
C GLY A 18 -10.06 -13.25 -5.44
N GLY A 19 -8.83 -13.40 -4.96
CA GLY A 19 -8.29 -14.68 -4.53
C GLY A 19 -8.54 -14.92 -3.04
N ALA A 20 -8.54 -16.19 -2.63
CA ALA A 20 -8.61 -16.56 -1.22
C ALA A 20 -7.39 -15.99 -0.47
N MET A 21 -7.64 -15.36 0.69
CA MET A 21 -6.57 -14.96 1.60
C MET A 21 -5.83 -16.21 2.10
N GLY A 22 -4.50 -16.14 2.17
CA GLY A 22 -3.65 -17.27 2.56
C GLY A 22 -3.32 -18.26 1.44
N SER A 23 -3.91 -18.13 0.25
CA SER A 23 -3.44 -18.89 -0.91
C SER A 23 -2.08 -18.34 -1.38
N PRO A 24 -1.06 -19.20 -1.58
CA PRO A 24 0.28 -18.77 -1.99
C PRO A 24 0.30 -18.09 -3.36
N LEU A 25 -0.70 -18.34 -4.21
CA LEU A 25 -0.80 -17.76 -5.55
C LEU A 25 -1.55 -16.43 -5.59
N THR A 26 -2.44 -16.17 -4.63
CA THR A 26 -3.28 -14.95 -4.63
C THR A 26 -2.41 -13.70 -4.67
N LEU A 27 -1.36 -13.62 -3.85
CA LEU A 27 -0.48 -12.45 -3.80
C LEU A 27 0.21 -12.17 -5.14
N THR A 28 0.68 -13.23 -5.81
CA THR A 28 1.35 -13.12 -7.12
C THR A 28 0.37 -12.62 -8.20
N ILE A 29 -0.86 -13.14 -8.19
CA ILE A 29 -1.91 -12.72 -9.13
C ILE A 29 -2.32 -11.27 -8.85
N SER A 30 -2.50 -10.87 -7.59
CA SER A 30 -2.79 -9.48 -7.20
C SER A 30 -1.71 -8.52 -7.66
N ASN A 31 -0.43 -8.89 -7.50
CA ASN A 31 0.69 -8.08 -8.01
C ASN A 31 0.67 -7.93 -9.53
N CYS A 32 0.34 -9.00 -10.26
CA CYS A 32 0.20 -8.94 -11.71
C CYS A 32 -0.97 -8.03 -12.14
N TYR A 33 -2.11 -8.13 -11.46
CA TYR A 33 -3.26 -7.25 -11.69
C TYR A 33 -2.90 -5.78 -11.46
N MET A 34 -2.28 -5.49 -10.31
CA MET A 34 -1.84 -4.13 -9.95
C MET A 34 -0.81 -3.59 -10.92
N TYR A 35 0.09 -4.43 -11.46
CA TYR A 35 1.05 -4.01 -12.49
C TYR A 35 0.35 -3.43 -13.73
N PHE A 36 -0.70 -4.09 -14.23
CA PHE A 36 -1.43 -3.60 -15.41
C PHE A 36 -2.20 -2.30 -15.13
N PHE A 37 -2.79 -2.18 -13.94
CA PHE A 37 -3.45 -0.96 -13.48
C PHE A 37 -2.44 0.21 -13.36
N GLU A 38 -1.32 -0.02 -12.68
CA GLU A 38 -0.38 1.04 -12.30
C GLU A 38 0.58 1.45 -13.42
N ARG A 39 0.78 0.62 -14.46
CA ARG A 39 1.77 0.86 -15.53
C ARG A 39 1.67 2.27 -16.13
N GLN A 40 0.45 2.75 -16.37
CA GLN A 40 0.22 4.08 -16.94
C GLN A 40 0.57 5.19 -15.94
N ILE A 41 0.22 5.00 -14.66
CA ILE A 41 0.52 5.91 -13.56
C ILE A 41 2.03 6.03 -13.39
N VAL A 42 2.73 4.89 -13.30
CA VAL A 42 4.20 4.85 -13.16
C VAL A 42 4.88 5.61 -14.30
N ASN A 43 4.46 5.38 -15.54
CA ASN A 43 5.03 6.08 -16.69
C ASN A 43 4.78 7.59 -16.62
N GLN A 44 3.57 8.02 -16.26
CA GLN A 44 3.22 9.43 -16.10
C GLN A 44 4.09 10.11 -15.03
N ILE A 45 4.24 9.48 -13.87
CA ILE A 45 5.04 10.00 -12.76
C ILE A 45 6.53 10.09 -13.15
N ARG A 46 7.10 9.02 -13.73
CA ARG A 46 8.51 8.99 -14.14
C ARG A 46 8.83 10.01 -15.23
N ASN A 47 7.95 10.18 -16.21
CA ASN A 47 8.11 11.18 -17.28
C ASN A 47 8.09 12.62 -16.74
N SER A 48 7.51 12.82 -15.57
CA SER A 48 7.39 14.11 -14.91
C SER A 48 8.49 14.34 -13.86
N GLY A 49 9.48 13.45 -13.78
CA GLY A 49 10.59 13.53 -12.82
C GLY A 49 10.20 13.13 -11.39
N GLY A 50 9.02 12.55 -11.19
CA GLY A 50 8.59 12.03 -9.89
C GLY A 50 9.09 10.60 -9.62
N LEU A 51 8.91 10.16 -8.38
CA LEU A 51 9.16 8.79 -7.96
C LEU A 51 7.84 8.09 -7.62
N TYR A 52 7.78 6.81 -7.95
CA TYR A 52 6.67 5.92 -7.64
C TYR A 52 7.24 4.66 -6.98
N PHE A 53 6.70 4.30 -5.83
CA PHE A 53 7.04 3.08 -5.10
C PHE A 53 5.76 2.36 -4.67
N ARG A 54 5.80 1.03 -4.68
CA ARG A 54 4.71 0.20 -4.19
C ARG A 54 5.26 -0.91 -3.30
N TYR A 55 4.60 -1.15 -2.17
CA TYR A 55 4.82 -2.29 -1.31
C TYR A 55 3.49 -2.99 -1.05
N ILE A 56 3.26 -4.11 -1.75
CA ILE A 56 1.98 -4.84 -1.73
C ILE A 56 0.82 -3.89 -2.07
N ASP A 57 0.07 -3.44 -1.07
CA ASP A 57 -1.13 -2.62 -1.21
C ASP A 57 -0.82 -1.12 -1.01
N ASP A 58 0.32 -0.78 -0.40
CA ASP A 58 0.73 0.58 -0.11
C ASP A 58 1.47 1.21 -1.29
N ILE A 59 1.05 2.40 -1.70
CA ILE A 59 1.65 3.17 -2.79
C ILE A 59 2.19 4.49 -2.25
N PHE A 60 3.41 4.84 -2.63
CA PHE A 60 4.03 6.12 -2.35
C PHE A 60 4.46 6.82 -3.64
N ILE A 61 4.02 8.06 -3.78
CA ILE A 61 4.32 8.92 -4.93
C ILE A 61 4.86 10.24 -4.41
N THR A 62 5.99 10.69 -4.97
CA THR A 62 6.51 12.04 -4.73
C THR A 62 6.82 12.73 -6.05
N ILE A 63 6.28 13.94 -6.22
CA ILE A 63 6.38 14.71 -7.46
C ILE A 63 6.17 16.20 -7.16
N ASN A 64 6.90 17.07 -7.85
CA ASN A 64 6.83 18.52 -7.64
C ASN A 64 5.68 19.15 -8.46
N TRP A 65 4.47 18.61 -8.29
CA TRP A 65 3.26 19.17 -8.87
C TRP A 65 2.44 19.95 -7.84
N PRO A 66 1.62 20.91 -8.26
CA PRO A 66 0.63 21.51 -7.38
C PRO A 66 -0.30 20.44 -6.80
N VAL A 67 -0.59 20.50 -5.50
CA VAL A 67 -1.49 19.55 -4.80
C VAL A 67 -2.83 19.38 -5.52
N ARG A 68 -3.41 20.48 -6.01
CA ARG A 68 -4.65 20.49 -6.81
C ARG A 68 -4.58 19.65 -8.09
N HIS A 69 -3.40 19.56 -8.70
CA HIS A 69 -3.19 18.75 -9.90
C HIS A 69 -3.11 17.27 -9.54
N LEU A 70 -2.36 16.95 -8.47
CA LEU A 70 -2.24 15.58 -7.99
C LEU A 70 -3.60 15.00 -7.56
N LEU A 71 -4.43 15.78 -6.85
CA LEU A 71 -5.80 15.37 -6.49
C LEU A 71 -6.64 15.00 -7.72
N LYS A 72 -6.59 15.82 -8.77
CA LYS A 72 -7.31 15.55 -10.03
C LYS A 72 -6.81 14.30 -10.73
N GLU A 73 -5.50 14.05 -10.69
CA GLU A 73 -4.92 12.84 -11.28
C GLU A 73 -5.30 11.59 -10.48
N VAL A 74 -5.35 11.65 -9.15
CA VAL A 74 -5.88 10.55 -8.31
C VAL A 74 -7.33 10.24 -8.67
N ASP A 75 -8.19 11.25 -8.79
CA ASP A 75 -9.59 11.08 -9.22
C ASP A 75 -9.70 10.45 -10.63
N ARG A 76 -8.72 10.72 -11.50
CA ARG A 76 -8.66 10.14 -12.84
C ARG A 76 -8.17 8.70 -12.79
N TRP A 77 -7.14 8.38 -12.00
CA TRP A 77 -6.62 7.02 -11.84
C TRP A 77 -7.67 6.08 -11.24
N ASN A 78 -8.52 6.58 -10.33
CA ASN A 78 -9.65 5.83 -9.79
C ASN A 78 -10.73 5.47 -10.83
N LYS A 79 -10.64 6.01 -12.05
CA LYS A 79 -11.51 5.65 -13.18
C LYS A 79 -10.88 4.65 -14.13
N PHE A 80 -9.63 4.25 -13.92
CA PHE A 80 -8.96 3.27 -14.77
C PHE A 80 -9.53 1.87 -14.61
N ASP A 81 -10.01 1.53 -13.42
CA ASP A 81 -10.59 0.24 -13.10
C ASP A 81 -11.67 0.40 -12.03
N GLU A 82 -12.88 -0.10 -12.29
CA GLU A 82 -14.02 -0.04 -11.37
C GLU A 82 -13.78 -0.80 -10.04
N ASN A 83 -12.78 -1.68 -10.02
CA ASN A 83 -12.48 -2.55 -8.87
C ASN A 83 -11.34 -2.02 -7.99
N ILE A 84 -10.69 -0.93 -8.40
CA ILE A 84 -9.59 -0.32 -7.67
C ILE A 84 -10.01 1.09 -7.27
N ASN A 85 -9.86 1.38 -5.98
CA ASN A 85 -10.07 2.71 -5.44
C ASN A 85 -8.85 3.12 -4.60
N LEU A 86 -8.11 4.12 -5.07
CA LEU A 86 -6.97 4.71 -4.39
C LEU A 86 -7.46 5.73 -3.37
N SER A 87 -7.13 5.50 -2.10
CA SER A 87 -7.33 6.45 -1.01
C SER A 87 -6.02 7.20 -0.76
N ALA A 88 -5.90 8.42 -1.29
CA ALA A 88 -4.67 9.20 -1.19
C ALA A 88 -4.67 10.18 0.00
N ASN A 89 -3.56 10.23 0.73
CA ASN A 89 -3.23 11.33 1.65
C ASN A 89 -2.11 12.16 1.01
N ILE A 90 -2.38 13.43 0.71
CA ILE A 90 -1.47 14.30 -0.03
C ILE A 90 -0.98 15.44 0.86
N GLY A 91 0.33 15.60 0.93
CA GLY A 91 0.99 16.69 1.64
C GLY A 91 2.46 16.79 1.26
N SER A 92 3.18 17.73 1.87
CA SER A 92 4.65 17.79 1.78
C SER A 92 5.33 16.67 2.56
N ILE A 93 4.62 16.09 3.54
CA ILE A 93 5.06 14.96 4.36
C ILE A 93 4.07 13.82 4.14
N ALA A 94 4.58 12.61 3.93
CA ALA A 94 3.80 11.40 3.89
C ALA A 94 4.54 10.27 4.62
N ASN A 95 3.75 9.37 5.22
CA ASN A 95 4.28 8.18 5.87
C ASN A 95 4.21 7.02 4.88
N PHE A 96 5.28 6.24 4.76
CA PHE A 96 5.32 5.03 3.94
C PHE A 96 6.10 3.95 4.69
N LEU A 97 5.42 2.84 5.03
CA LEU A 97 5.95 1.81 5.93
C LEU A 97 6.41 2.44 7.26
N ASP A 98 7.68 2.24 7.63
CA ASP A 98 8.29 2.78 8.85
C ASP A 98 9.02 4.13 8.60
N LEU A 99 8.70 4.84 7.51
CA LEU A 99 9.38 6.09 7.12
C LEU A 99 8.45 7.31 7.10
N SER A 100 8.93 8.35 7.80
CA SER A 100 8.64 9.77 7.71
C SER A 100 9.24 10.45 6.48
N ILE A 101 8.55 10.64 5.35
CA ILE A 101 9.18 11.22 4.14
C ILE A 101 8.64 12.63 3.88
N GLU A 102 9.52 13.62 3.94
CA GLU A 102 9.26 15.01 3.56
C GLU A 102 9.91 15.34 2.22
N ASN A 103 9.14 15.92 1.29
CA ASN A 103 9.67 16.50 0.06
C ASN A 103 9.80 18.02 0.18
N ARG A 104 11.05 18.51 0.13
CA ARG A 104 11.40 19.94 0.05
C ARG A 104 11.90 20.25 -1.35
N ASP A 105 10.96 20.55 -2.25
CA ASP A 105 11.23 20.98 -3.63
C ASP A 105 12.17 20.04 -4.42
N GLY A 106 12.00 18.73 -4.25
CA GLY A 106 12.79 17.69 -4.90
C GLY A 106 13.88 17.07 -4.03
N GLN A 107 14.13 17.60 -2.83
CA GLN A 107 14.98 16.96 -1.84
C GLN A 107 14.15 16.17 -0.84
N LEU A 108 14.41 14.87 -0.74
CA LEU A 108 13.71 13.98 0.18
C LEU A 108 14.46 13.88 1.51
N PHE A 109 13.76 14.18 2.59
CA PHE A 109 14.24 13.98 3.95
C PHE A 109 13.44 12.84 4.58
N THR A 110 14.15 11.86 5.13
CA THR A 110 13.54 10.66 5.73
C THR A 110 13.84 10.58 7.22
N THR A 111 12.81 10.32 8.02
CA THR A 111 12.91 10.00 9.44
C THR A 111 12.23 8.66 9.73
N VAL A 112 12.50 8.05 10.87
CA VAL A 112 11.79 6.84 11.31
C VAL A 112 10.40 7.23 11.78
N TYR A 113 9.37 6.60 11.21
CA TYR A 113 7.99 6.77 11.64
C TYR A 113 7.59 5.61 12.56
N GLN A 114 7.04 5.96 13.73
CA GLN A 114 6.38 5.01 14.62
C GLN A 114 4.90 5.36 14.69
N LYS A 115 4.04 4.36 14.50
CA LYS A 115 2.59 4.57 14.64
C LYS A 115 2.28 5.06 16.06
N PRO A 116 1.34 6.00 16.26
CA PRO A 116 0.96 6.45 17.59
C PRO A 116 0.47 5.32 18.52
N SER A 117 -0.03 4.23 17.93
CA SER A 117 -0.47 3.01 18.62
C SER A 117 0.67 2.01 18.87
N TYR A 118 1.92 2.36 18.57
CA TYR A 118 3.06 1.49 18.81
C TYR A 118 3.30 1.41 20.33
N GLU A 119 2.76 0.36 20.94
CA GLU A 119 3.24 -0.10 22.24
C GLU A 119 4.48 -0.95 21.98
N PRO A 120 5.64 -0.59 22.51
CA PRO A 120 6.78 -1.49 22.48
C PRO A 120 6.42 -2.73 23.30
N TYR A 121 6.18 -3.85 22.62
CA TYR A 121 6.09 -5.15 23.26
C TYR A 121 7.48 -5.55 23.74
N TYR A 122 7.89 -4.99 24.87
CA TYR A 122 9.04 -5.50 25.60
C TYR A 122 8.67 -6.88 26.13
N LEU A 123 9.44 -7.89 25.77
CA LEU A 123 9.39 -9.17 26.45
C LEU A 123 9.69 -8.89 27.93
N PRO A 124 8.76 -9.16 28.85
CA PRO A 124 9.03 -8.92 30.24
C PRO A 124 10.16 -9.85 30.68
N PHE A 125 11.05 -9.36 31.53
CA PHE A 125 12.25 -10.08 31.99
C PHE A 125 11.94 -11.48 32.56
N ASN A 126 10.73 -11.66 33.09
CA ASN A 126 10.24 -12.91 33.67
C ASN A 126 9.52 -13.84 32.67
N SER A 127 9.44 -13.50 31.38
CA SER A 127 8.85 -14.41 30.41
C SER A 127 9.73 -15.65 30.23
N ILE A 128 9.12 -16.82 30.11
CA ILE A 128 9.82 -18.11 30.01
C ILE A 128 10.23 -18.32 28.54
N HIS A 129 11.14 -17.47 28.06
CA HIS A 129 11.82 -17.65 26.78
C HIS A 129 13.19 -18.27 27.03
N PRO A 130 13.69 -19.13 26.12
CA PRO A 130 15.01 -19.72 26.27
C PRO A 130 16.08 -18.62 26.36
N LEU A 131 16.99 -18.74 27.33
CA LEU A 131 18.07 -17.78 27.58
C LEU A 131 19.21 -17.83 26.53
N HIS A 132 19.04 -18.60 25.45
CA HIS A 132 20.09 -18.82 24.45
C HIS A 132 19.48 -19.09 23.07
N MET A 133 20.04 -18.47 22.03
CA MET A 133 20.02 -18.98 20.65
C MET A 133 21.32 -19.72 20.36
#